data_AF-A0A2N9Y866-F1
#
_entry.id   AF-A0A2N9Y866-F1
#
_cell.length_a   1.000
_cell.length_b   1.000
_cell.length_c   1.000
_cell.angle_alpha   90.00
_cell.angle_beta   90.00
_cell.angle_gamma   90.00
#
_symmetry.space_group_name_H-M   'P 1'
#
loop_
_entity.id
_entity.type
_entity.pdbx_description
1 polymer ?
#
loop_
_entity_poly.entity_id
_entity_poly.type
_entity_poly.pdbx_seq_one_letter_code
_entity_poly.pdbx_strand_id
1 'polypeptide(L)' 'MIFWFKRNLSLLLAALAVFLMALAKAFHLGKKSERQKQTEKALKTATTRFEVENEVNQKSDTDVRSALSRWVRGK' A
#
# COMPACT_ATOMS: atom_id res chain seq x y z
N MET A 1 28.01 -13.57 44.92
CA MET A 1 27.74 -12.38 44.05
C MET A 1 27.48 -12.74 42.59
N ILE A 2 28.30 -13.58 41.96
CA ILE A 2 28.18 -13.91 40.52
C ILE A 2 26.84 -14.57 40.14
N PHE A 3 26.25 -15.37 41.02
CA PHE A 3 24.96 -16.03 40.78
C PHE A 3 23.79 -15.05 40.70
N TRP A 4 23.75 -14.06 41.58
CA TRP A 4 22.74 -13.00 41.58
C TRP A 4 22.84 -12.12 40.32
N PHE A 5 24.06 -11.81 39.89
CA PHE A 5 24.31 -11.05 38.67
C PHE A 5 23.83 -11.81 37.42
N LYS A 6 24.13 -13.12 37.33
CA LYS A 6 23.64 -13.99 36.24
C LYS A 6 22.12 -14.08 36.22
N ARG A 7 21.46 -14.19 37.39
CA ARG A 7 20.00 -14.26 37.47
C ARG A 7 19.33 -12.98 36.97
N ASN A 8 19.85 -11.82 37.36
CA ASN A 8 19.33 -10.53 36.92
C ASN A 8 19.57 -10.30 35.42
N LEU A 9 20.73 -10.72 34.91
CA LEU A 9 21.03 -10.66 33.48
C LEU A 9 20.06 -11.55 32.68
N SER A 10 19.81 -12.79 33.12
CA SER A 10 18.83 -13.67 32.47
C SER A 10 17.42 -13.10 32.47
N LEU A 11 16.99 -12.43 33.55
CA LEU A 11 15.68 -11.76 33.61
C LEU A 11 15.58 -10.58 32.62
N LEU A 12 16.63 -9.76 32.53
CA LEU A 12 16.69 -8.66 31.56
C LEU A 12 16.66 -9.15 30.11
N LEU A 13 17.42 -10.22 29.79
CA LEU A 13 17.39 -10.83 28.47
C LEU A 13 16.02 -11.43 28.14
N ALA A 14 15.36 -12.08 29.10
CA ALA A 14 14.02 -12.61 28.91
C ALA A 14 13.00 -11.48 28.64
N ALA A 15 13.04 -10.40 29.43
CA ALA A 15 12.19 -9.24 29.24
C ALA A 15 12.42 -8.57 27.88
N LEU A 16 13.69 -8.41 27.48
CA LEU A 16 14.06 -7.84 26.19
C LEU A 16 13.59 -8.73 25.02
N ALA A 17 13.72 -10.05 25.14
CA ALA A 17 13.26 -10.99 24.12
C ALA A 17 11.74 -10.91 23.92
N VAL A 18 10.96 -10.86 25.00
CA VAL A 18 9.50 -10.70 24.94
C VAL A 18 9.13 -9.36 24.30
N PHE A 19 9.81 -8.28 24.69
CA PHE A 19 9.58 -6.95 24.11
C PHE A 19 9.84 -6.92 22.61
N LEU A 20 10.98 -7.45 22.15
CA LEU A 20 11.33 -7.50 20.73
C LEU A 20 10.38 -8.41 19.94
N MET A 21 9.90 -9.50 20.53
CA MET A 21 8.93 -10.38 19.90
C MET A 21 7.57 -9.69 19.71
N ALA A 22 7.12 -8.90 20.70
CA ALA A 22 5.92 -8.09 20.58
C ALA A 22 6.08 -6.99 19.50
N LEU A 23 7.23 -6.32 19.48
CA LEU A 23 7.56 -5.30 18.49
C LEU A 23 7.55 -5.86 17.07
N ALA A 24 8.21 -6.99 16.85
CA ALA A 24 8.26 -7.67 15.55
C ALA A 24 6.85 -8.04 15.04
N LYS A 25 5.96 -8.51 15.92
CA LYS A 25 4.57 -8.82 15.56
C LYS A 25 3.80 -7.56 15.16
N ALA A 26 3.92 -6.47 15.92
CA ALA A 26 3.26 -5.20 15.60
C ALA A 26 3.73 -4.64 14.25
N PHE A 27 5.05 -4.66 13.98
CA PHE A 27 5.59 -4.23 12.69
C PHE A 27 5.18 -5.15 11.54
N HIS A 28 5.10 -6.46 11.75
CA HIS A 28 4.65 -7.40 10.72
C HIS A 28 3.18 -7.13 10.31
N LEU A 29 2.31 -6.89 11.30
CA LEU A 29 0.92 -6.50 11.09
C LEU A 29 0.83 -5.16 10.34
N GLY A 30 1.59 -4.15 10.77
CA GLY A 30 1.65 -2.85 10.11
C GLY A 30 2.13 -2.95 8.65
N LYS A 31 3.19 -3.72 8.40
CA LYS A 31 3.74 -3.96 7.04
C LYS A 31 2.73 -4.65 6.13
N LYS A 32 1.95 -5.61 6.64
CA LYS A 32 0.92 -6.29 5.86
C LYS A 32 -0.22 -5.32 5.50
N SER A 33 -0.66 -4.50 6.45
CA SER A 33 -1.69 -3.48 6.20
C SER A 33 -1.23 -2.46 5.16
N GLU A 34 0.00 -1.97 5.26
CA GLU A 34 0.54 -0.99 4.31
C GLU A 34 0.70 -1.57 2.91
N ARG A 35 1.20 -2.81 2.79
CA ARG A 35 1.25 -3.52 1.50
C ARG A 35 -0.13 -3.70 0.88
N GLN A 36 -1.12 -4.07 1.70
CA GLN A 36 -2.49 -4.24 1.21
C GLN A 36 -3.06 -2.93 0.66
N LYS A 37 -2.86 -1.80 1.37
CA LYS A 37 -3.27 -0.47 0.89
C LYS A 37 -2.59 -0.09 -0.42
N GLN A 38 -1.29 -0.38 -0.56
CA GLN A 38 -0.56 -0.10 -1.80
C GLN A 38 -1.09 -0.95 -2.96
N THR A 39 -1.31 -2.25 -2.74
CA THR A 39 -1.89 -3.14 -3.76
C THR A 39 -3.29 -2.69 -4.16
N GLU A 40 -4.15 -2.34 -3.20
CA GLU A 40 -5.50 -1.86 -3.48
C GLU A 40 -5.49 -0.55 -4.27
N LYS A 41 -4.61 0.40 -3.91
CA LYS A 41 -4.43 1.65 -4.66
C LYS A 41 -3.92 1.39 -6.09
N ALA A 42 -2.96 0.49 -6.25
CA ALA A 42 -2.44 0.11 -7.55
C ALA A 42 -3.52 -0.56 -8.41
N LEU A 43 -4.30 -1.48 -7.82
CA LEU A 43 -5.42 -2.15 -8.49
C LEU A 43 -6.49 -1.14 -8.92
N LYS A 44 -6.93 -0.24 -8.03
CA LYS A 44 -7.89 0.81 -8.35
C LYS A 44 -7.40 1.70 -9.50
N THR A 45 -6.12 2.06 -9.48
CA THR A 45 -5.52 2.88 -10.55
C THR A 45 -5.51 2.13 -11.88
N ALA A 46 -5.16 0.84 -11.87
CA ALA A 46 -5.17 0.01 -13.07
C ALA A 46 -6.60 -0.17 -13.63
N THR A 47 -7.59 -0.40 -12.77
CA THR A 47 -9.01 -0.48 -13.17
C THR A 47 -9.49 0.82 -13.81
N THR A 48 -9.22 1.97 -13.19
CA THR A 48 -9.61 3.27 -13.76
C THR A 48 -8.92 3.52 -15.10
N ARG A 49 -7.63 3.18 -15.23
CA ARG A 49 -6.95 3.29 -16.53
C ARG A 49 -7.58 2.41 -17.59
N PHE A 50 -7.88 1.15 -17.24
CA PHE A 50 -8.52 0.21 -18.15
C PHE A 50 -9.91 0.69 -18.59
N GLU A 51 -10.70 1.23 -17.67
CA GLU A 51 -12.03 1.78 -17.97
C GLU A 51 -11.94 2.97 -18.94
N VAL A 52 -11.01 3.90 -18.68
CA VAL A 52 -10.76 5.05 -19.57
C VAL A 52 -10.26 4.59 -20.94
N GLU A 53 -9.31 3.65 -20.99
CA GLU A 53 -8.79 3.11 -22.26
C GLU A 53 -9.88 2.41 -23.04
N ASN A 54 -10.75 1.64 -22.38
CA ASN A 54 -11.90 1.01 -23.01
C ASN A 54 -12.91 2.04 -23.52
N GLU A 55 -13.20 3.10 -22.75
CA GLU A 55 -14.08 4.18 -23.20
C GLU A 55 -13.50 4.89 -24.43
N VAL A 56 -12.20 5.19 -24.45
CA VAL A 56 -11.53 5.78 -25.61
C VAL A 56 -11.60 4.83 -26.80
N ASN A 57 -11.34 3.54 -26.60
CA ASN A 57 -11.36 2.54 -27.67
C ASN A 57 -12.76 2.31 -28.25
N GLN A 58 -13.82 2.54 -27.47
CA GLN A 58 -15.20 2.48 -27.95
C GLN A 58 -15.63 3.72 -28.74
N LYS A 59 -14.93 4.86 -28.62
CA LYS A 59 -15.26 6.07 -29.39
C LYS A 59 -14.79 5.93 -30.83
N SER A 60 -15.65 6.31 -31.78
CA SER A 60 -15.26 6.40 -33.19
C SER A 60 -14.38 7.62 -33.43
N ASP A 61 -13.54 7.58 -34.47
CA ASP A 61 -12.68 8.71 -34.87
C ASP A 61 -13.49 10.01 -35.10
N THR A 62 -14.69 9.87 -35.65
CA THR A 62 -15.65 10.96 -35.86
C THR A 62 -16.09 11.58 -34.53
N ASP A 63 -16.40 10.75 -33.53
CA ASP A 63 -16.83 11.22 -32.20
C ASP A 63 -15.69 11.94 -31.48
N VAL A 64 -14.48 11.37 -31.52
CA VAL A 64 -13.27 11.97 -30.93
C VAL A 64 -13.00 13.34 -31.57
N ARG A 65 -13.05 13.42 -32.90
CA ARG A 65 -12.83 14.65 -33.65
C ARG A 65 -13.91 15.71 -33.38
N SER A 66 -15.17 15.30 -33.20
CA SER A 66 -16.26 16.21 -32.82
C SER A 66 -16.08 16.77 -31.40
N ALA A 67 -15.68 15.93 -30.44
CA ALA A 67 -15.44 16.30 -29.05
C ALA A 67 -14.24 17.25 -28.94
N LEU A 68 -13.14 16.95 -29.64
CA LEU A 68 -11.94 17.79 -29.68
C LEU A 68 -12.24 19.17 -30.30
N SER A 69 -13.03 19.18 -31.39
CA SER A 69 -13.45 20.43 -32.04
C SER A 69 -14.33 21.30 -31.14
N ARG A 70 -15.21 20.71 -30.32
CA ARG A 70 -16.00 21.46 -29.31
C ARG A 70 -15.09 22.04 -28.23
N TRP A 71 -14.21 21.20 -27.68
CA TRP A 71 -13.27 21.60 -26.63
C TRP A 71 -12.37 22.77 -27.06
N VAL A 72 -11.75 22.71 -28.25
CA VAL A 72 -10.93 23.80 -28.79
C VAL A 72 -11.73 25.08 -29.02
N ARG A 73 -13.00 24.96 -29.42
CA ARG A 73 -13.88 26.12 -29.65
C ARG A 73 -14.51 26.68 -28.39
N GLY A 74 -14.26 26.07 -27.21
CA GLY A 74 -14.85 26.50 -25.95
C GLY A 74 -16.38 26.45 -25.92
N LYS A 75 -17.00 25.60 -26.76
CA LYS A 75 -18.44 25.34 -26.80
C LYS A 75 -18.74 23.96 -26.22
#